data_AF-A0A1E7Z3A9-F1
#
_entry.id   AF-A0A1E7Z3A9-F1
#
_cell.length_a   1.000
_cell.length_b   1.000
_cell.length_c   1.000
_cell.angle_alpha   90.00
_cell.angle_beta   90.00
_cell.angle_gamma   90.00
#
_symmetry.space_group_name_H-M   'P 1'
#
loop_
_entity.id
_entity.type
_entity.pdbx_description
1 polymer ?
#
loop_
_entity_poly.entity_id
_entity_poly.type
_entity_poly.pdbx_seq_one_letter_code
_entity_poly.pdbx_strand_id
1 'polypeptide(L)'
;MLAILDDLDLRDWQTIHNLETLAERAGLTTRSDAGHKSISRASRGCDRLSWLNAIISEKAPFNPYDARCACKHIEVTEDFFAILGIPLKQVYRERARLLKANPEEIISSGDVRLIAIKVENWTRKAAAGLARMKARRDAARQRKQEYYSPTFA
;
A
#
# COMPACT_ATOMS: atom_id res chain seq x y z
N MET A 1 2.25 -3.57 11.39
CA MET A 1 1.33 -2.52 11.89
C MET A 1 2.02 -1.17 11.93
N LEU A 2 3.19 -1.01 12.56
CA LEU A 2 3.91 0.27 12.59
C LEU A 2 4.19 0.87 11.21
N ALA A 3 4.73 0.09 10.26
CA ALA A 3 4.94 0.58 8.90
C ALA A 3 3.65 1.01 8.15
N ILE A 4 2.47 0.50 8.54
CA ILE A 4 1.18 0.96 7.99
C ILE A 4 0.80 2.30 8.64
N LEU A 5 0.98 2.43 9.96
CA LEU A 5 0.72 3.67 10.70
C LEU A 5 1.64 4.81 10.21
N ASP A 6 2.94 4.54 10.06
CA ASP A 6 3.95 5.51 9.62
C ASP A 6 3.70 6.00 8.18
N ASP A 7 3.02 5.19 7.37
CA ASP A 7 2.71 5.48 5.97
C ASP A 7 1.26 5.95 5.77
N LEU A 8 0.51 6.14 6.86
CA LEU A 8 -0.91 6.44 6.82
C LEU A 8 -1.15 7.93 6.52
N ASP A 9 -2.02 8.22 5.56
CA ASP A 9 -2.61 9.55 5.46
C ASP A 9 -3.79 9.63 6.43
N LEU A 10 -3.67 10.47 7.47
CA LEU A 10 -4.69 10.61 8.51
C LEU A 10 -5.99 11.27 8.00
N ARG A 11 -5.97 11.89 6.81
CA ARG A 11 -7.17 12.48 6.21
C ARG A 11 -8.12 11.39 5.72
N ASP A 12 -7.63 10.46 4.90
CA ASP A 12 -8.45 9.43 4.26
C ASP A 12 -8.29 8.03 4.90
N TRP A 13 -7.36 7.88 5.84
CA TRP A 13 -6.98 6.62 6.49
C TRP A 13 -6.51 5.54 5.51
N GLN A 14 -5.94 5.97 4.39
CA GLN A 14 -5.32 5.07 3.42
C GLN A 14 -3.80 5.18 3.53
N THR A 15 -3.13 4.04 3.34
CA THR A 15 -1.68 4.03 3.15
C THR A 15 -1.29 4.91 1.97
N ILE A 16 -0.12 5.53 1.99
CA ILE A 16 0.40 6.30 0.86
C ILE A 16 1.03 5.36 -0.18
N HIS A 17 1.65 4.28 0.24
CA HIS A 17 2.34 3.34 -0.63
C HIS A 17 1.59 2.02 -0.76
N ASN A 18 2.10 1.15 -1.64
CA ASN A 18 1.54 -0.19 -1.81
C ASN A 18 2.20 -1.18 -0.84
N LEU A 19 1.65 -2.39 -0.77
CA LEU A 19 2.18 -3.43 0.11
C LEU A 19 3.66 -3.78 -0.17
N GLU A 20 4.15 -3.63 -1.40
CA GLU A 20 5.55 -3.94 -1.73
C GLU A 20 6.51 -2.97 -1.02
N THR A 21 6.27 -1.66 -1.12
CA THR A 21 7.06 -0.65 -0.41
C THR A 21 6.92 -0.78 1.11
N LEU A 22 5.70 -1.06 1.60
CA LEU A 22 5.46 -1.28 3.02
C LEU A 22 6.20 -2.52 3.55
N ALA A 23 6.23 -3.60 2.77
CA ALA A 23 6.95 -4.82 3.11
C ALA A 23 8.46 -4.59 3.19
N GLU A 24 9.01 -3.77 2.28
CA GLU A 24 10.42 -3.35 2.33
C GLU A 24 10.74 -2.59 3.61
N ARG A 25 9.96 -1.54 3.91
CA ARG A 25 10.15 -0.72 5.11
C ARG A 25 10.01 -1.52 6.40
N ALA A 26 9.10 -2.50 6.41
CA ALA A 26 8.88 -3.38 7.55
C ALA A 26 9.92 -4.52 7.67
N GLY A 27 10.88 -4.63 6.75
CA GLY A 27 11.84 -5.74 6.74
C GLY A 27 11.20 -7.12 6.46
N LEU A 28 10.02 -7.13 5.83
CA LEU A 28 9.24 -8.34 5.56
C LEU A 28 9.50 -8.94 4.16
N THR A 29 10.43 -8.35 3.41
CA THR A 29 10.85 -8.88 2.11
C THR A 29 11.84 -10.02 2.27
N THR A 30 11.63 -11.09 1.53
CA THR A 30 12.55 -12.23 1.44
C THR A 30 13.07 -12.35 0.01
N ARG A 31 14.23 -13.00 -0.16
CA ARG A 31 14.78 -13.34 -1.48
C ARG A 31 14.95 -14.85 -1.55
N SER A 32 14.60 -15.45 -2.69
CA SER A 32 14.96 -16.84 -2.98
C SER A 32 16.44 -16.95 -3.38
N ASP A 33 16.95 -18.17 -3.44
CA ASP A 33 18.33 -18.46 -3.90
C ASP A 33 18.56 -18.01 -5.35
N ALA A 34 17.52 -18.06 -6.19
CA ALA A 34 17.51 -17.50 -7.54
C ALA A 34 17.40 -15.95 -7.57
N GLY A 35 17.44 -15.27 -6.42
CA GLY A 35 17.39 -13.82 -6.30
C GLY A 35 16.00 -13.20 -6.41
N HIS A 36 14.93 -13.99 -6.47
CA HIS A 36 13.57 -13.47 -6.61
C HIS A 36 13.06 -12.90 -5.29
N LYS A 37 12.62 -11.63 -5.33
CA LYS A 37 12.00 -10.96 -4.18
C LYS A 37 10.58 -11.46 -3.95
N SER A 38 10.27 -11.79 -2.69
CA SER A 38 8.95 -12.22 -2.23
C SER A 38 8.47 -11.38 -1.05
N ILE A 39 7.18 -11.08 -1.03
CA ILE A 39 6.47 -10.34 0.03
C ILE A 39 5.40 -11.19 0.72
N SER A 40 5.51 -12.52 0.62
CA SER A 40 4.52 -13.48 1.15
C SER A 40 4.24 -13.27 2.66
N ARG A 41 5.27 -12.92 3.44
CA ARG A 41 5.14 -12.60 4.87
C ARG A 41 4.25 -11.38 5.10
N ALA A 42 4.47 -10.31 4.34
CA ALA A 42 3.64 -9.10 4.43
C ALA A 42 2.20 -9.35 3.98
N SER A 43 2.01 -10.14 2.91
CA SER A 43 0.68 -10.54 2.42
C SER A 43 -0.11 -11.31 3.49
N ARG A 44 0.51 -12.32 4.13
CA ARG A 44 -0.11 -13.04 5.27
C ARG A 44 -0.39 -12.13 6.47
N GLY A 45 0.46 -11.13 6.70
CA GLY A 45 0.23 -10.10 7.72
C GLY A 45 -1.03 -9.29 7.43
N CYS A 46 -1.21 -8.84 6.18
CA CYS A 46 -2.44 -8.16 5.74
C CYS A 46 -3.68 -9.05 5.90
N ASP A 47 -3.60 -10.34 5.57
CA ASP A 47 -4.72 -11.27 5.75
C ASP A 47 -5.18 -11.34 7.21
N ARG A 48 -4.22 -11.43 8.14
CA ARG A 48 -4.51 -11.45 9.57
C ARG A 48 -5.11 -10.13 10.05
N LEU A 49 -4.57 -9.00 9.59
CA LEU A 49 -5.10 -7.68 9.94
C LEU A 49 -6.52 -7.47 9.38
N SER A 50 -6.79 -7.96 8.18
CA SER A 50 -8.11 -7.91 7.58
C SER A 50 -9.10 -8.79 8.35
N TRP A 51 -8.68 -9.98 8.79
CA TRP A 51 -9.50 -10.85 9.64
C TRP A 51 -9.83 -10.21 11.00
N LEU A 52 -8.89 -9.45 11.58
CA LEU A 52 -9.09 -8.69 12.81
C LEU A 52 -9.89 -7.39 12.60
N ASN A 53 -10.46 -7.18 11.41
CA ASN A 53 -11.12 -5.94 11.01
C ASN A 53 -10.23 -4.69 11.16
N ALA A 54 -8.92 -4.83 11.27
CA ALA A 54 -7.99 -3.70 11.44
C ALA A 54 -7.73 -2.99 10.10
N ILE A 55 -7.88 -3.68 8.97
CA ILE A 55 -7.74 -3.07 7.64
C ILE A 55 -8.82 -3.57 6.70
N ILE A 56 -9.16 -2.70 5.74
CA ILE A 56 -9.87 -3.04 4.53
C ILE A 56 -8.83 -3.08 3.41
N SER A 57 -8.69 -4.22 2.74
CA SER A 57 -7.77 -4.35 1.62
C SER A 57 -8.37 -5.22 0.54
N GLU A 58 -8.21 -4.80 -0.71
CA GLU A 58 -8.58 -5.61 -1.86
C GLU A 58 -7.32 -6.31 -2.40
N LYS A 59 -7.35 -7.65 -2.41
CA LYS A 59 -6.29 -8.42 -3.06
C LYS A 59 -6.42 -8.28 -4.56
N ALA A 60 -5.36 -7.86 -5.22
CA ALA A 60 -5.30 -7.90 -6.67
C ALA A 60 -5.43 -9.36 -7.16
N PRO A 61 -6.14 -9.60 -8.28
CA PRO A 61 -6.09 -10.88 -8.97
C PRO A 61 -4.65 -11.30 -9.25
N PHE A 62 -4.40 -12.61 -9.27
CA PHE A 62 -3.07 -13.13 -9.60
C PHE A 62 -2.63 -12.62 -10.98
N ASN A 63 -1.50 -11.91 -11.02
CA ASN A 63 -0.87 -11.50 -12.27
C ASN A 63 0.23 -12.51 -12.62
N PRO A 64 0.10 -13.29 -13.72
CA PRO A 64 1.12 -14.28 -14.11
C PRO A 64 2.46 -13.62 -14.47
N TYR A 65 2.47 -12.35 -14.87
CA TYR A 65 3.69 -11.62 -15.22
C TYR A 65 4.47 -11.10 -14.00
N ASP A 66 3.78 -10.89 -12.87
CA ASP A 66 4.43 -10.49 -11.62
C ASP A 66 4.49 -11.65 -10.60
N ALA A 67 3.85 -12.80 -10.90
CA ALA A 67 3.68 -13.98 -10.05
C ALA A 67 3.27 -13.66 -8.60
N ARG A 68 2.45 -12.60 -8.43
CA ARG A 68 2.16 -12.01 -7.11
C ARG A 68 0.68 -11.67 -6.96
N CYS A 69 0.16 -11.90 -5.76
CA CYS A 69 -1.11 -11.37 -5.25
C CYS A 69 -0.79 -10.38 -4.13
N ALA A 70 -0.72 -9.09 -4.43
CA ALA A 70 -0.42 -8.03 -3.46
C ALA A 70 -1.62 -7.10 -3.30
N CYS A 71 -1.89 -6.66 -2.07
CA CYS A 71 -2.90 -5.63 -1.82
C CYS A 71 -2.45 -4.31 -2.47
N LYS A 72 -3.29 -3.77 -3.36
CA LYS A 72 -3.03 -2.48 -4.03
C LYS A 72 -3.41 -1.31 -3.13
N HIS A 73 -4.50 -1.48 -2.40
CA HIS A 73 -5.08 -0.48 -1.51
C HIS A 73 -5.22 -1.11 -0.12
N ILE A 74 -4.77 -0.36 0.88
CA ILE A 74 -4.94 -0.69 2.29
C ILE A 74 -5.50 0.56 2.95
N GLU A 75 -6.71 0.44 3.46
CA GLU A 75 -7.41 1.41 4.29
C GLU A 75 -7.46 0.85 5.71
N VAL A 76 -7.17 1.68 6.72
CA VAL A 76 -7.28 1.27 8.12
C VAL A 76 -8.68 1.57 8.66
N THR A 77 -9.11 0.76 9.61
CA THR A 77 -10.39 0.96 10.31
C THR A 77 -10.16 1.64 11.66
N GLU A 78 -11.23 1.92 12.38
CA GLU A 78 -11.14 2.33 13.78
C GLU A 78 -10.46 1.27 14.66
N ASP A 79 -10.76 -0.01 14.41
CA ASP A 79 -10.19 -1.14 15.16
C ASP A 79 -8.66 -1.18 15.04
N PHE A 80 -8.08 -0.69 13.94
CA PHE A 80 -6.64 -0.52 13.81
C PHE A 80 -6.04 0.33 14.93
N PHE A 81 -6.65 1.50 15.16
CA PHE A 81 -6.18 2.44 16.18
C PHE A 81 -6.45 1.88 17.58
N ALA A 82 -7.60 1.24 17.78
CA ALA A 82 -7.92 0.57 19.03
C ALA A 82 -6.92 -0.53 19.39
N ILE A 83 -6.54 -1.39 18.43
CA ILE A 83 -5.52 -2.44 18.61
C ILE A 83 -4.15 -1.84 18.98
N LEU A 84 -3.82 -0.67 18.44
CA LEU A 84 -2.58 0.05 18.76
C LEU A 84 -2.64 0.85 20.07
N GLY A 85 -3.79 0.85 20.76
CA GLY A 85 -3.99 1.64 21.98
C GLY A 85 -4.09 3.15 21.74
N ILE A 86 -4.36 3.57 20.49
CA ILE A 86 -4.49 4.98 20.12
C ILE A 86 -5.95 5.42 20.34
N PRO A 87 -6.21 6.47 21.15
CA PRO A 87 -7.57 6.93 21.39
C PRO A 87 -8.23 7.48 20.11
N LEU A 88 -9.35 6.88 19.69
CA LEU A 88 -10.08 7.30 18.48
C LEU A 88 -10.45 8.78 18.48
N LYS A 89 -10.79 9.34 19.65
CA LYS A 89 -11.08 10.79 19.78
C LYS A 89 -9.92 11.67 19.31
N GLN A 90 -8.68 11.26 19.57
CA GLN A 90 -7.50 12.00 19.11
C GLN A 90 -7.32 11.86 17.60
N VAL A 91 -7.54 10.66 17.05
CA VAL A 91 -7.47 10.41 15.60
C VAL A 91 -8.50 11.26 14.85
N TYR A 92 -9.73 11.32 15.34
CA TYR A 92 -10.79 12.13 14.75
C TYR A 92 -10.51 13.62 14.83
N ARG A 93 -10.02 14.12 15.97
CA ARG A 93 -9.59 15.52 16.11
C ARG A 93 -8.49 15.88 15.13
N GLU A 94 -7.52 14.99 14.95
CA GLU A 94 -6.42 15.21 14.02
C GLU A 94 -6.89 15.20 12.55
N ARG A 95 -7.78 14.27 12.19
CA ARG A 95 -8.45 14.28 10.88
C ARG A 95 -9.20 15.60 10.66
N ALA A 96 -10.00 16.05 11.61
CA ALA A 96 -10.74 17.31 11.52
C ALA A 96 -9.79 18.50 11.34
N ARG A 97 -8.69 18.54 12.10
CA ARG A 97 -7.63 19.56 11.95
C ARG A 97 -7.03 19.58 10.54
N LEU A 98 -6.69 18.43 9.99
CA LEU A 98 -6.10 18.30 8.65
C LEU A 98 -7.10 18.68 7.54
N LEU A 99 -8.38 18.42 7.76
CA LEU A 99 -9.47 18.76 6.83
C LEU A 99 -10.01 20.18 7.04
N LYS A 100 -9.45 20.95 7.98
CA LYS A 100 -9.93 22.29 8.38
C LYS A 100 -11.41 22.32 8.76
N ALA A 101 -11.87 21.24 9.39
CA ALA A 101 -13.23 21.06 9.89
C ALA A 101 -13.31 21.39 11.39
N ASN A 102 -14.52 21.30 11.95
CA ASN A 102 -14.71 21.53 13.39
C ASN A 102 -14.03 20.40 14.20
N PRO A 103 -13.17 20.71 15.20
CA PRO A 103 -12.48 19.70 16.01
C PRO A 103 -13.37 18.70 16.76
N GLU A 104 -14.63 19.06 17.04
CA GLU A 104 -15.59 18.17 17.71
C GLU A 104 -16.43 17.35 16.72
N GLU A 105 -16.24 17.55 15.42
CA GLU A 105 -16.93 16.79 14.37
C GLU A 105 -16.25 15.42 14.15
N ILE A 106 -17.07 14.36 14.11
CA ILE A 106 -16.61 13.00 13.79
C ILE A 106 -16.79 12.78 12.28
N ILE A 107 -15.68 12.86 11.54
CA ILE A 107 -15.64 12.61 10.10
C ILE A 107 -15.31 11.14 9.87
N SER A 108 -16.33 10.30 9.71
CA SER A 108 -16.17 8.84 9.52
C SER A 108 -15.54 8.48 8.17
N SER A 109 -15.09 7.24 8.01
CA SER A 109 -14.44 6.75 6.78
C SER A 109 -15.34 6.77 5.53
N GLY A 110 -16.66 6.78 5.72
CA GLY A 110 -17.67 6.87 4.65
C GLY A 110 -18.09 8.29 4.27
N ASP A 111 -17.50 9.32 4.88
CA ASP A 111 -17.87 10.71 4.63
C ASP A 111 -17.57 11.14 3.20
N VAL A 112 -18.53 11.83 2.57
CA VAL A 112 -18.48 12.28 1.16
C VAL A 112 -17.28 13.20 0.91
N ARG A 113 -16.87 14.00 1.90
CA ARG A 113 -15.72 14.90 1.79
C ARG A 113 -14.42 14.15 1.51
N LEU A 114 -14.33 12.89 1.92
CA LEU A 114 -13.13 12.07 1.74
C LEU A 114 -13.01 11.49 0.32
N ILE A 115 -14.09 11.48 -0.47
CA ILE A 115 -14.10 10.84 -1.80
C ILE A 115 -13.01 11.43 -2.70
N ALA A 116 -12.90 12.76 -2.77
CA ALA A 116 -11.90 13.42 -3.60
C ALA A 116 -10.47 13.04 -3.20
N ILE A 117 -10.20 13.00 -1.89
CA ILE A 117 -8.88 12.65 -1.34
C ILE A 117 -8.55 11.19 -1.63
N LYS A 118 -9.51 10.27 -1.41
CA LYS A 118 -9.35 8.84 -1.71
C LYS A 118 -9.05 8.62 -3.19
N VAL A 119 -9.78 9.28 -4.09
CA VAL A 119 -9.59 9.19 -5.55
C VAL A 119 -8.22 9.74 -5.96
N GLU A 120 -7.79 10.87 -5.40
CA GLU A 120 -6.45 11.41 -5.64
C GLU A 120 -5.35 10.43 -5.20
N ASN A 121 -5.51 9.82 -4.02
CA ASN A 121 -4.55 8.83 -3.53
C ASN A 121 -4.51 7.58 -4.44
N TRP A 122 -5.68 7.10 -4.88
CA TRP A 122 -5.77 5.96 -5.80
C TRP A 122 -5.13 6.23 -7.15
N THR A 123 -5.41 7.39 -7.75
CA THR A 123 -4.82 7.79 -9.04
C THR A 123 -3.31 7.92 -8.96
N ARG A 124 -2.79 8.53 -7.89
CA ARG A 124 -1.34 8.62 -7.63
C ARG A 124 -0.70 7.23 -7.49
N LYS A 125 -1.30 6.33 -6.71
CA LYS A 125 -0.81 4.94 -6.56
C LYS A 125 -0.82 4.17 -7.87
N ALA A 126 -1.89 4.33 -8.66
CA ALA A 126 -2.01 3.69 -9.97
C ALA A 126 -0.93 4.19 -10.94
N ALA A 127 -0.69 5.51 -11.00
CA ALA A 127 0.36 6.11 -11.81
C ALA A 127 1.77 5.60 -11.41
N ALA A 128 2.05 5.57 -10.11
CA ALA A 128 3.31 5.03 -9.59
C ALA A 128 3.47 3.53 -9.90
N GLY A 129 2.38 2.76 -9.84
CA GLY A 129 2.34 1.35 -10.24
C GLY A 129 2.65 1.15 -11.73
N LEU A 130 2.03 1.96 -12.58
CA LEU A 130 2.26 1.94 -14.02
C LEU A 130 3.71 2.29 -14.37
N ALA A 131 4.28 3.32 -13.74
CA ALA A 131 5.68 3.70 -13.92
C ALA A 131 6.64 2.56 -13.56
N ARG A 132 6.41 1.87 -12.44
CA ARG A 132 7.19 0.69 -12.05
C ARG A 132 7.08 -0.44 -13.07
N MET A 133 5.88 -0.70 -13.59
CA MET A 133 5.67 -1.73 -14.63
C MET A 133 6.42 -1.39 -15.92
N LYS A 134 6.35 -0.13 -16.38
CA LYS A 134 7.07 0.34 -17.57
C LYS A 134 8.59 0.17 -17.40
N ALA A 135 9.14 0.65 -16.29
CA ALA A 135 10.56 0.52 -15.98
C ALA A 135 11.04 -0.96 -15.97
N ARG A 136 10.25 -1.87 -15.38
CA ARG A 136 10.55 -3.31 -15.41
C ARG A 136 10.56 -3.87 -16.84
N ARG A 137 9.59 -3.47 -17.67
CA ARG A 137 9.51 -3.91 -19.07
C ARG A 137 10.69 -3.40 -19.88
N ASP A 138 11.08 -2.14 -19.70
CA ASP A 138 12.19 -1.56 -20.44
C ASP A 138 13.53 -2.20 -20.03
N ALA A 139 13.76 -2.45 -18.74
CA ALA A 139 14.92 -3.21 -18.28
C ALA A 139 14.95 -4.65 -18.84
N ALA A 140 13.80 -5.32 -18.94
CA ALA A 140 13.73 -6.65 -19.54
C ALA A 140 14.01 -6.62 -21.06
N ARG A 141 13.54 -5.59 -21.77
CA ARG A 141 13.85 -5.37 -23.19
C ARG A 141 15.34 -5.12 -23.40
N GLN A 142 15.97 -4.30 -22.56
CA GLN A 142 17.41 -4.04 -22.59
C GLN A 142 18.21 -5.33 -22.40
N ARG A 143 17.92 -6.12 -21.35
CA ARG A 143 18.58 -7.42 -21.14
C ARG A 143 18.39 -8.39 -22.30
N LYS A 144 17.20 -8.40 -22.90
CA LYS A 144 16.94 -9.22 -24.10
C LYS A 144 17.78 -8.74 -25.27
N GLN A 145 17.86 -7.44 -25.51
CA GLN A 145 18.71 -6.86 -26.55
C GLN A 145 20.18 -7.23 -26.31
N GLU A 146 20.70 -7.03 -25.09
CA GLU A 146 22.06 -7.41 -24.69
C GLU A 146 22.35 -8.90 -24.92
N TYR A 147 21.40 -9.78 -24.58
CA TYR A 147 21.54 -11.23 -24.78
C TYR A 147 21.61 -11.64 -26.26
N TYR A 148 20.83 -10.99 -27.13
CA TYR A 148 20.81 -11.27 -28.57
C TYR A 148 21.76 -10.37 -29.38
N SER A 149 22.44 -9.42 -28.74
CA SER A 149 23.51 -8.65 -29.36
C SER A 149 24.66 -9.62 -29.68
N PRO A 150 25.09 -9.73 -30.94
CA PRO A 150 26.22 -10.57 -31.28
C PRO A 150 27.42 -10.07 -30.48
N THR A 151 27.93 -10.92 -29.60
CA THR A 151 29.22 -10.71 -28.96
C THR A 151 30.25 -10.87 -30.08
N PHE A 152 30.56 -9.79 -30.79
CA PHE A 152 31.70 -9.77 -31.70
C PHE A 152 32.97 -9.71 -30.84
N ALA A 153 33.59 -10.87 -30.64
CA ALA A 153 35.02 -11.06 -30.46
C ALA A 153 35.37 -12.50 -30.84
#